data_AF-A0A7Y4I1D8-F1
#
_entry.id   AF-A0A7Y4I1D8-F1
#
_cell.length_a   1.000
_cell.length_b   1.000
_cell.length_c   1.000
_cell.angle_alpha   90.00
_cell.angle_beta   90.00
_cell.angle_gamma   90.00
#
_symmetry.space_group_name_H-M   'P 1'
#
loop_
_entity.id
_entity.type
_entity.pdbx_description
1 polymer ?
#
loop_
_entity_poly.entity_id
_entity_poly.type
_entity_poly.pdbx_seq_one_letter_code
_entity_poly.pdbx_strand_id
1 'polypeptide(L)'
;MNRPKDTATEEIENANTFGSLPLLKSERVWSALDFSWVNVALAIATWAFLVGGATASFVGFQQGIAAMIIGNAIGLCFMVLASTVASQRYGVEQYTILRPVFGVAGVAALVFTVVLITEMGWSSLLGIMVGRATTQVAGVATGMEFDEYGLMVTAGALVALAIAWYILSRGPITIGRLNKFIAPGLLVITALLMVFLVVNTS
;
A
#
# COMPACT_ATOMS: atom_id res chain seq x y z
N MET A 1 38.00 -33.87 -7.14
CA MET A 1 37.80 -33.09 -8.37
C MET A 1 36.55 -32.24 -8.19
N ASN A 2 36.69 -31.04 -7.61
CA ASN A 2 35.58 -30.10 -7.43
C ASN A 2 35.30 -29.47 -8.79
N ARG A 3 34.16 -29.82 -9.40
CA ARG A 3 33.61 -29.00 -10.50
C ARG A 3 33.39 -27.59 -9.91
N PRO A 4 33.87 -26.51 -10.55
CA PRO A 4 33.42 -25.18 -10.16
C PRO A 4 31.89 -25.20 -10.21
N LYS A 5 31.23 -24.71 -9.15
CA LYS A 5 29.76 -24.59 -9.17
C LYS A 5 29.41 -23.81 -10.42
N ASP A 6 28.56 -24.39 -11.25
CA ASP A 6 28.16 -23.84 -12.53
C ASP A 6 27.53 -22.46 -12.27
N THR A 7 28.12 -21.39 -12.78
CA THR A 7 27.73 -20.00 -12.49
C THR A 7 26.24 -19.76 -12.76
N ALA A 8 25.66 -20.47 -13.73
CA ALA A 8 24.23 -20.45 -14.01
C ALA A 8 23.37 -20.96 -12.84
N THR A 9 23.84 -21.97 -12.10
CA THR A 9 23.11 -22.51 -10.94
C THR A 9 23.12 -21.50 -9.79
N GLU A 10 24.23 -20.79 -9.60
CA GLU A 10 24.37 -19.75 -8.58
C GLU A 10 23.51 -18.52 -8.92
N GLU A 11 23.43 -18.13 -10.20
CA GLU A 11 22.51 -17.08 -10.66
C GLU A 11 21.04 -17.45 -10.45
N ILE A 12 20.65 -18.70 -10.74
CA ILE A 12 19.29 -19.18 -10.49
C ILE A 12 18.98 -19.23 -9.00
N GLU A 13 19.92 -19.69 -8.17
CA GLU A 13 19.76 -19.78 -6.72
C GLU A 13 19.63 -18.39 -6.08
N ASN A 14 20.43 -17.42 -6.54
CA ASN A 14 20.29 -16.02 -6.17
C ASN A 14 18.94 -15.44 -6.63
N ALA A 15 18.58 -15.66 -7.90
CA ALA A 15 17.32 -15.17 -8.47
C ALA A 15 16.09 -15.73 -7.74
N ASN A 16 16.17 -16.98 -7.28
CA ASN A 16 15.14 -17.64 -6.49
C ASN A 16 15.07 -17.06 -5.07
N THR A 17 16.22 -16.84 -4.42
CA THR A 17 16.32 -16.23 -3.08
C THR A 17 15.71 -14.83 -3.05
N PHE A 18 15.90 -14.04 -4.11
CA PHE A 18 15.32 -12.69 -4.24
C PHE A 18 13.91 -12.68 -4.86
N GLY A 19 13.29 -13.84 -5.11
CA GLY A 19 11.93 -13.93 -5.68
C GLY A 19 11.80 -13.30 -7.07
N SER A 20 12.90 -13.22 -7.82
CA SER A 20 12.96 -12.57 -9.14
C SER A 20 12.60 -13.51 -10.30
N LEU A 21 12.39 -14.79 -10.01
CA LEU A 21 11.91 -15.77 -10.97
C LEU A 21 10.41 -15.61 -11.21
N PRO A 22 9.92 -15.82 -12.45
CA PRO A 22 8.49 -15.77 -12.74
C PRO A 22 7.73 -16.85 -11.97
N LEU A 23 6.61 -16.47 -11.35
CA LEU A 23 5.74 -17.39 -10.60
C LEU A 23 4.99 -18.34 -11.54
N LEU A 24 5.07 -19.64 -11.24
CA LEU A 24 4.28 -20.66 -11.93
C LEU A 24 2.80 -20.53 -11.57
N LYS A 25 1.92 -21.02 -12.45
CA LYS A 25 0.47 -21.00 -12.20
C LYS A 25 0.07 -21.72 -10.90
N SER A 26 0.76 -22.80 -10.56
CA SER A 26 0.55 -23.60 -9.34
C SER A 26 1.02 -22.91 -8.06
N GLU A 27 1.88 -21.90 -8.16
CA GLU A 27 2.44 -21.17 -7.02
C GLU A 27 1.61 -19.92 -6.66
N ARG A 28 0.58 -19.61 -7.46
CA ARG A 28 -0.28 -18.44 -7.26
C ARG A 28 -1.24 -18.69 -6.11
N VAL A 29 -1.07 -17.90 -5.05
CA VAL A 29 -1.85 -18.07 -3.80
C VAL A 29 -3.12 -17.21 -3.78
N TRP A 30 -3.18 -16.14 -4.58
CA TRP A 30 -4.29 -15.17 -4.55
C TRP A 30 -5.26 -15.41 -5.71
N SER A 31 -6.56 -15.41 -5.38
CA SER A 31 -7.64 -15.33 -6.36
C SER A 31 -7.93 -13.88 -6.76
N ALA A 32 -8.74 -13.69 -7.81
CA ALA A 32 -9.19 -12.36 -8.22
C ALA A 32 -9.95 -11.62 -7.10
N LEU A 33 -10.74 -12.35 -6.31
CA LEU A 33 -11.49 -11.77 -5.19
C LEU A 33 -10.57 -11.37 -4.04
N ASP A 34 -9.55 -12.18 -3.73
CA ASP A 34 -8.55 -11.82 -2.70
C ASP A 34 -7.82 -10.54 -3.11
N PHE A 35 -7.43 -10.44 -4.39
CA PHE A 35 -6.81 -9.24 -4.94
C PHE A 35 -7.73 -8.02 -4.84
N SER A 36 -9.01 -8.14 -5.22
CA SER A 36 -9.97 -7.03 -5.10
C SER A 36 -10.14 -6.57 -3.66
N TRP A 37 -10.27 -7.50 -2.71
CA TRP A 37 -10.41 -7.15 -1.29
C TRP A 37 -9.17 -6.45 -0.74
N VAL A 38 -7.97 -6.91 -1.10
CA VAL A 38 -6.74 -6.24 -0.69
C VAL A 38 -6.69 -4.80 -1.22
N ASN A 39 -7.13 -4.56 -2.46
CA ASN A 39 -7.18 -3.20 -3.03
C ASN A 39 -8.25 -2.32 -2.37
N VAL A 40 -9.41 -2.86 -2.02
CA VAL A 40 -10.42 -2.12 -1.25
C VAL A 40 -9.87 -1.73 0.13
N ALA A 41 -9.17 -2.64 0.79
CA ALA A 41 -8.49 -2.35 2.06
C ALA A 41 -7.49 -1.21 1.91
N LEU A 42 -6.67 -1.25 0.86
CA LEU A 42 -5.67 -0.21 0.54
C LEU A 42 -6.31 1.14 0.20
N ALA A 43 -7.47 1.12 -0.45
CA ALA A 43 -8.21 2.33 -0.81
C ALA A 43 -8.80 3.04 0.43
N ILE A 44 -9.11 2.31 1.50
CA ILE A 44 -9.61 2.88 2.76
C ILE A 44 -8.43 3.23 3.66
N ALA A 45 -7.76 4.31 3.30
CA ALA A 45 -6.64 4.84 4.07
C ALA A 45 -6.95 6.25 4.60
N THR A 46 -6.24 6.64 5.65
CA THR A 46 -6.40 7.96 6.28
C THR A 46 -6.25 9.13 5.32
N TRP A 47 -5.38 9.01 4.31
CA TRP A 47 -5.21 10.04 3.28
C TRP A 47 -6.45 10.22 2.39
N ALA A 48 -7.25 9.16 2.19
CA ALA A 48 -8.46 9.22 1.37
C ALA A 48 -9.52 10.13 2.02
N PHE A 49 -9.60 10.16 3.36
CA PHE A 49 -10.49 11.07 4.08
C PHE A 49 -10.07 12.54 3.91
N LEU A 50 -8.75 12.81 3.95
CA LEU A 50 -8.22 14.16 3.77
C LEU A 50 -8.49 14.67 2.35
N VAL A 51 -8.18 13.86 1.34
CA VAL A 51 -8.40 14.24 -0.06
C VAL A 51 -9.89 14.35 -0.36
N GLY A 52 -10.71 13.39 0.09
CA GLY A 52 -12.16 13.44 -0.10
C GLY A 52 -12.78 14.68 0.54
N GLY A 53 -12.39 15.02 1.78
CA GLY A 53 -12.85 16.23 2.48
C GLY A 53 -12.43 17.51 1.75
N ALA A 54 -11.16 17.60 1.33
CA ALA A 54 -10.65 18.74 0.58
C ALA A 54 -11.38 18.90 -0.76
N THR A 55 -11.56 17.83 -1.53
CA THR A 55 -12.29 17.88 -2.81
C THR A 55 -13.74 18.31 -2.61
N ALA A 56 -14.45 17.73 -1.63
CA ALA A 56 -15.82 18.14 -1.32
C ALA A 56 -15.92 19.61 -0.90
N SER A 57 -14.90 20.15 -0.24
CA SER A 57 -14.84 21.58 0.12
C SER A 57 -14.67 22.51 -1.09
N PHE A 58 -14.01 22.05 -2.16
CA PHE A 58 -13.76 22.86 -3.34
C PHE A 58 -14.88 22.84 -4.37
N VAL A 59 -15.50 21.67 -4.62
CA VAL A 59 -16.52 21.51 -5.67
C VAL A 59 -17.92 21.20 -5.11
N GLY A 60 -18.06 21.07 -3.79
CA GLY A 60 -19.30 20.62 -3.15
C GLY A 60 -19.46 19.10 -3.14
N PHE A 61 -20.41 18.59 -2.36
CA PHE A 61 -20.53 17.15 -2.06
C PHE A 61 -20.82 16.28 -3.28
N GLN A 62 -21.86 16.59 -4.06
CA GLN A 62 -22.26 15.78 -5.22
C GLN A 62 -21.19 15.76 -6.32
N GLN A 63 -20.64 16.94 -6.64
CA GLN A 63 -19.58 17.07 -7.64
C GLN A 63 -18.27 16.46 -7.13
N GLY A 64 -18.00 16.53 -5.82
CA GLY A 64 -16.86 15.89 -5.19
C GLY A 64 -16.90 14.37 -5.29
N ILE A 65 -18.06 13.75 -5.05
CA ILE A 65 -18.24 12.30 -5.27
C ILE A 65 -17.99 11.96 -6.74
N ALA A 66 -18.59 12.71 -7.67
CA ALA A 66 -18.40 12.47 -9.10
C ALA A 66 -16.93 12.61 -9.51
N ALA A 67 -16.24 13.66 -9.05
CA ALA A 67 -14.83 13.89 -9.31
C ALA A 67 -13.95 12.74 -8.78
N MET A 68 -14.22 12.25 -7.56
CA MET A 68 -13.49 11.14 -6.97
C MET A 68 -13.70 9.83 -7.73
N ILE A 69 -14.93 9.52 -8.14
CA ILE A 69 -15.23 8.29 -8.89
C ILE A 69 -14.61 8.34 -10.28
N ILE A 70 -14.87 9.42 -11.04
CA ILE A 70 -14.40 9.55 -12.43
C ILE A 70 -12.87 9.66 -12.46
N GLY A 71 -12.29 10.48 -11.59
CA GLY A 71 -10.84 10.67 -11.51
C GLY A 71 -10.11 9.37 -11.18
N ASN A 72 -10.57 8.62 -10.17
CA ASN A 72 -9.99 7.32 -9.85
C ASN A 72 -10.23 6.29 -10.96
N ALA A 73 -11.41 6.25 -11.58
CA ALA A 73 -11.67 5.32 -12.68
C ALA A 73 -10.69 5.53 -13.83
N ILE A 74 -10.45 6.78 -14.25
CA ILE A 74 -9.51 7.09 -15.32
C ILE A 74 -8.07 6.71 -14.91
N GLY A 75 -7.63 7.13 -13.72
CA GLY A 75 -6.26 6.86 -13.25
C GLY A 75 -5.99 5.36 -13.09
N LEU A 76 -6.92 4.63 -12.47
CA LEU A 76 -6.81 3.19 -12.26
C LEU A 76 -6.83 2.41 -13.58
N CYS A 77 -7.62 2.83 -14.57
CA CYS A 77 -7.63 2.17 -15.88
C CYS A 77 -6.23 2.12 -16.52
N PHE A 78 -5.49 3.24 -16.51
CA PHE A 78 -4.12 3.26 -17.04
C PHE A 78 -3.17 2.40 -16.21
N MET A 79 -3.23 2.53 -14.87
CA MET A 79 -2.37 1.79 -13.96
C MET A 79 -2.57 0.27 -14.07
N VAL A 80 -3.82 -0.19 -14.09
CA VAL A 80 -4.18 -1.61 -14.20
C VAL A 80 -3.64 -2.19 -15.51
N LEU A 81 -3.83 -1.49 -16.64
CA LEU A 81 -3.33 -1.94 -17.93
C LEU A 81 -1.79 -1.98 -17.98
N ALA A 82 -1.12 -0.99 -17.39
CA ALA A 82 0.33 -0.88 -17.45
C ALA A 82 1.07 -1.93 -16.60
N SER A 83 0.62 -2.18 -15.37
CA SER A 83 1.35 -3.04 -14.42
C SER A 83 0.66 -4.38 -14.21
N THR A 84 -0.64 -4.38 -13.89
CA THR A 84 -1.29 -5.60 -13.38
C THR A 84 -1.50 -6.67 -14.45
N VAL A 85 -1.90 -6.31 -15.67
CA VAL A 85 -2.18 -7.29 -16.75
C VAL A 85 -0.92 -8.09 -17.08
N ALA A 86 0.20 -7.38 -17.17
CA ALA A 86 1.48 -7.97 -17.55
C ALA A 86 2.04 -8.88 -16.44
N SER A 87 2.00 -8.42 -15.19
CA SER A 87 2.41 -9.22 -14.03
C SER A 87 1.52 -10.45 -13.82
N GLN A 88 0.20 -10.35 -14.03
CA GLN A 88 -0.70 -11.51 -13.91
C GLN A 88 -0.51 -12.54 -15.02
N ARG A 89 -0.20 -12.09 -16.25
CA ARG A 89 0.03 -12.99 -17.38
C ARG A 89 1.33 -13.75 -17.24
N TYR A 90 2.42 -13.06 -16.96
CA TYR A 90 3.78 -13.64 -16.98
C TYR A 90 4.30 -14.04 -15.60
N GLY A 91 3.63 -13.69 -14.51
CA GLY A 91 4.10 -14.00 -13.16
C GLY A 91 5.36 -13.22 -12.76
N VAL A 92 5.67 -12.13 -13.46
CA VAL A 92 6.87 -11.30 -13.25
C VAL A 92 6.54 -10.03 -12.48
N GLU A 93 7.54 -9.54 -11.77
CA GLU A 93 7.51 -8.29 -11.04
C GLU A 93 7.53 -7.07 -12.00
N GLN A 94 6.94 -5.95 -11.58
CA GLN A 94 6.68 -4.76 -12.42
C GLN A 94 7.96 -4.07 -12.94
N TYR A 95 9.07 -4.10 -12.23
CA TYR A 95 10.33 -3.56 -12.72
C TYR A 95 11.05 -4.54 -13.65
N THR A 96 10.86 -5.84 -13.47
CA THR A 96 11.42 -6.86 -14.37
C THR A 96 10.89 -6.71 -15.79
N ILE A 97 9.60 -6.42 -15.97
CA ILE A 97 9.02 -6.25 -17.31
C ILE A 97 9.44 -4.96 -18.02
N LEU A 98 10.01 -3.99 -17.29
CA LEU A 98 10.53 -2.74 -17.86
C LEU A 98 11.93 -2.89 -18.46
N ARG A 99 12.64 -4.00 -18.17
CA ARG A 99 14.02 -4.23 -18.64
C ARG A 99 14.17 -4.23 -20.17
N PRO A 100 13.26 -4.78 -20.99
CA PRO A 100 13.36 -4.70 -22.44
C PRO A 100 13.25 -3.28 -23.01
N VAL A 101 12.60 -2.36 -22.29
CA VAL A 101 12.39 -0.98 -22.73
C VAL A 101 13.52 -0.06 -22.28
N PHE A 102 13.90 -0.14 -21.00
CA PHE A 102 14.88 0.77 -20.39
C PHE A 102 16.28 0.17 -20.22
N GLY A 103 16.44 -1.13 -20.48
CA GLY A 103 17.66 -1.86 -20.14
C GLY A 103 17.83 -2.05 -18.63
N VAL A 104 18.85 -2.83 -18.23
CA VAL A 104 19.12 -3.13 -16.81
C VAL A 104 19.49 -1.88 -16.02
N ALA A 105 20.36 -1.02 -16.58
CA ALA A 105 20.80 0.21 -15.94
C ALA A 105 19.65 1.24 -15.81
N GLY A 106 18.81 1.36 -16.83
CA GLY A 106 17.66 2.27 -16.80
C GLY A 106 16.61 1.84 -15.77
N VAL A 107 16.32 0.53 -15.68
CA VAL A 107 15.46 0.00 -14.62
C VAL A 107 16.09 0.19 -13.25
N ALA A 108 17.39 -0.01 -13.08
CA ALA A 108 18.06 0.23 -11.78
C ALA A 108 17.91 1.69 -11.33
N ALA A 109 18.12 2.65 -12.23
CA ALA A 109 17.90 4.07 -11.94
C ALA A 109 16.44 4.38 -11.59
N LEU A 110 15.50 3.78 -12.31
CA LEU A 110 14.06 3.92 -12.06
C LEU A 110 13.69 3.34 -10.69
N VAL A 111 14.09 2.11 -10.40
CA VAL A 111 13.85 1.43 -9.12
C VAL A 111 14.43 2.25 -7.97
N PHE A 112 15.69 2.67 -8.07
CA PHE A 112 16.34 3.46 -7.04
C PHE A 112 15.58 4.78 -6.79
N THR A 113 15.23 5.50 -7.85
CA THR A 113 14.57 6.81 -7.72
C THR A 113 13.14 6.66 -7.20
N VAL A 114 12.34 5.78 -7.80
CA VAL A 114 10.92 5.61 -7.45
C VAL A 114 10.77 4.99 -6.07
N VAL A 115 11.54 3.95 -5.74
CA VAL A 115 11.46 3.30 -4.42
C VAL A 115 11.94 4.24 -3.33
N LEU A 116 13.07 4.92 -3.52
CA LEU A 116 13.58 5.81 -2.47
C LEU A 116 12.74 7.06 -2.26
N ILE A 117 12.24 7.69 -3.32
CA ILE A 117 11.54 8.96 -3.17
C ILE A 117 10.05 8.72 -2.88
N THR A 118 9.42 7.86 -3.67
CA THR A 118 7.96 7.68 -3.62
C THR A 118 7.60 6.68 -2.53
N GLU A 119 8.12 5.46 -2.57
CA GLU A 119 7.71 4.40 -1.64
C GLU A 119 8.12 4.70 -0.19
N MET A 120 9.34 5.19 0.03
CA MET A 120 9.76 5.61 1.39
C MET A 120 9.01 6.85 1.86
N GLY A 121 8.76 7.81 0.96
CA GLY A 121 7.98 9.01 1.26
C GLY A 121 6.58 8.66 1.75
N TRP A 122 5.86 7.82 0.99
CA TRP A 122 4.53 7.34 1.36
C TRP A 122 4.53 6.52 2.65
N SER A 123 5.50 5.62 2.83
CA SER A 123 5.61 4.84 4.05
C SER A 123 5.80 5.72 5.29
N SER A 124 6.64 6.75 5.19
CA SER A 124 6.88 7.70 6.29
C SER A 124 5.63 8.52 6.62
N LEU A 125 4.91 9.00 5.59
CA LEU A 125 3.68 9.76 5.75
C LEU A 125 2.60 8.94 6.47
N LEU A 126 2.41 7.68 6.05
CA LEU A 126 1.47 6.77 6.70
C LEU A 126 1.87 6.48 8.15
N GLY A 127 3.17 6.30 8.41
CA GLY A 127 3.70 6.16 9.78
C GLY A 127 3.34 7.37 10.66
N ILE A 128 3.58 8.59 10.17
CA ILE A 128 3.25 9.83 10.90
C ILE A 128 1.75 9.95 11.15
N MET A 129 0.90 9.59 10.18
CA MET A 129 -0.55 9.59 10.36
C MET A 129 -0.99 8.67 11.51
N VAL A 130 -0.40 7.47 11.61
CA VAL A 130 -0.66 6.55 12.72
C VAL A 130 -0.13 7.11 14.04
N GLY A 131 1.08 7.68 14.03
CA GLY A 131 1.64 8.38 15.19
C GLY A 131 0.71 9.46 15.72
N ARG A 132 0.19 10.33 14.86
CA ARG A 132 -0.75 11.39 15.22
C ARG A 132 -2.09 10.85 15.73
N ALA A 133 -2.64 9.83 15.07
CA ALA A 133 -3.90 9.23 15.49
C ALA A 133 -3.76 8.60 16.90
N THR A 134 -2.66 7.90 17.16
CA THR A 134 -2.42 7.25 18.47
C THR A 134 -2.17 8.26 19.59
N THR A 135 -1.42 9.33 19.35
CA THR A 135 -1.21 10.38 20.37
C THR A 135 -2.49 11.16 20.66
N GLN A 136 -3.33 11.42 19.66
CA GLN A 136 -4.63 12.06 19.87
C GLN A 136 -5.56 11.20 20.74
N VAL A 137 -5.67 9.91 20.46
CA VAL A 137 -6.48 8.98 21.27
C VAL A 137 -5.92 8.87 22.69
N ALA A 138 -4.60 8.78 22.83
CA ALA A 138 -3.95 8.73 24.14
C ALA A 138 -4.17 10.04 24.92
N GLY A 139 -4.14 11.20 24.26
CA GLY A 139 -4.40 12.49 24.88
C GLY A 139 -5.82 12.59 25.44
N VAL A 140 -6.82 12.17 24.67
CA VAL A 140 -8.22 12.10 25.13
C VAL A 140 -8.38 11.15 26.32
N ALA A 141 -7.70 10.00 26.31
CA ALA A 141 -7.79 9.02 27.40
C ALA A 141 -7.08 9.45 28.69
N THR A 142 -6.00 10.23 28.58
CA THR A 142 -5.16 10.64 29.71
C THR A 142 -5.42 12.06 30.19
N GLY A 143 -6.13 12.87 29.41
CA GLY A 143 -6.31 14.31 29.63
C GLY A 143 -5.05 15.14 29.38
N MET A 144 -3.99 14.55 28.82
CA MET A 144 -2.74 15.24 28.49
C MET A 144 -2.74 15.73 27.05
N GLU A 145 -2.27 16.95 26.82
CA GLU A 145 -2.03 17.47 25.47
C GLU A 145 -0.64 17.04 24.98
N PHE A 146 -0.60 16.30 23.88
CA PHE A 146 0.63 15.90 23.22
C PHE A 146 0.89 16.78 22.01
N ASP A 147 2.14 17.24 21.86
CA ASP A 147 2.56 18.02 20.69
C ASP A 147 2.47 17.18 19.40
N GLU A 148 1.91 17.80 18.37
CA GLU A 148 1.68 17.21 17.04
C GLU A 148 3.00 16.92 16.30
N TYR A 149 4.04 17.70 16.60
CA TYR A 149 5.40 17.52 16.07
C TYR A 149 6.35 16.91 17.12
N GLY A 150 5.80 16.47 18.25
CA GLY A 150 6.56 15.96 19.38
C GLY A 150 7.16 14.58 19.10
N LEU A 151 8.18 14.24 19.90
CA LEU A 151 8.87 12.94 19.83
C LEU A 151 7.94 11.74 19.95
N MET A 152 6.80 11.90 20.62
CA MET A 152 5.82 10.84 20.83
C MET A 152 5.12 10.41 19.53
N VAL A 153 4.85 11.36 18.63
CA VAL A 153 4.32 11.08 17.29
C VAL A 153 5.35 10.33 16.46
N THR A 154 6.60 10.78 16.47
CA THR A 154 7.70 10.11 15.76
C THR A 154 7.94 8.70 16.30
N ALA A 155 7.92 8.51 17.61
CA ALA A 155 8.04 7.19 18.23
C ALA A 155 6.89 6.26 17.81
N GLY A 156 5.65 6.75 17.83
CA GLY A 156 4.48 6.02 17.34
C GLY A 156 4.60 5.63 15.86
N ALA A 157 5.10 6.54 15.02
CA ALA A 157 5.35 6.28 13.61
C ALA A 157 6.41 5.19 13.39
N LEU A 158 7.54 5.24 14.12
CA LEU A 158 8.60 4.23 14.03
C LEU A 158 8.11 2.85 14.50
N VAL A 159 7.31 2.80 15.57
CA VAL A 159 6.68 1.56 16.05
C VAL A 159 5.71 1.01 15.00
N ALA A 160 4.90 1.86 14.38
CA ALA A 160 3.99 1.44 13.31
C ALA A 160 4.74 0.86 12.11
N LEU A 161 5.85 1.50 11.69
CA LEU A 161 6.72 0.99 10.63
C LEU A 161 7.37 -0.34 10.99
N ALA A 162 7.84 -0.50 12.24
CA ALA A 162 8.42 -1.75 12.71
C ALA A 162 7.39 -2.90 12.72
N ILE A 163 6.15 -2.62 13.14
CA ILE A 163 5.04 -3.60 13.09
C ILE A 163 4.71 -3.95 11.64
N ALA A 164 4.59 -2.96 10.75
CA ALA A 164 4.32 -3.18 9.34
C ALA A 164 5.42 -4.05 8.70
N TRP A 165 6.69 -3.76 8.98
CA TRP A 165 7.83 -4.57 8.54
C TRP A 165 7.75 -6.01 9.06
N TYR A 166 7.44 -6.18 10.35
CA TYR A 166 7.29 -7.51 10.95
C TYR A 166 6.17 -8.31 10.27
N ILE A 167 5.00 -7.70 10.03
CA ILE A 167 3.88 -8.37 9.34
C ILE A 167 4.28 -8.73 7.90
N LEU A 168 4.93 -7.81 7.18
CA LEU A 168 5.36 -8.02 5.80
C LEU A 168 6.41 -9.13 5.67
N SER A 169 7.31 -9.24 6.65
CA SER A 169 8.35 -10.29 6.69
C SER A 169 7.80 -11.72 6.74
N ARG A 170 6.52 -11.89 7.14
CA ARG A 170 5.81 -13.19 7.17
C ARG A 170 5.22 -13.59 5.81
N GLY A 171 5.43 -12.78 4.77
CA GLY A 171 5.02 -13.07 3.40
C GLY A 171 3.56 -12.76 3.08
N PRO A 172 3.16 -12.95 1.80
CA PRO A 172 1.90 -12.45 1.24
C PRO A 172 0.63 -13.10 1.82
N ILE A 173 0.74 -14.31 2.38
CA ILE A 173 -0.40 -15.03 2.99
C ILE A 173 -0.90 -14.30 4.25
N THR A 174 0.03 -13.76 5.04
CA THR A 174 -0.30 -13.05 6.28
C THR A 174 -1.08 -11.78 5.98
N ILE A 175 -0.68 -11.04 4.94
CA ILE A 175 -1.36 -9.82 4.49
C ILE A 175 -2.78 -10.12 4.03
N GLY A 176 -2.97 -11.16 3.20
CA GLY A 176 -4.29 -11.55 2.72
C GLY A 176 -5.25 -11.91 3.87
N ARG A 177 -4.77 -12.65 4.87
CA ARG A 177 -5.57 -12.98 6.05
C ARG A 177 -5.92 -11.76 6.89
N LEU A 178 -4.98 -10.84 7.07
CA LEU A 178 -5.21 -9.62 7.83
C LEU A 178 -6.25 -8.71 7.15
N ASN A 179 -6.10 -8.49 5.85
CA ASN A 179 -7.01 -7.65 5.08
C ASN A 179 -8.43 -8.19 5.03
N LYS A 180 -8.61 -9.52 5.08
CA LYS A 180 -9.94 -10.15 5.18
C LYS A 180 -10.75 -9.66 6.39
N PHE A 181 -10.08 -9.26 7.48
CA PHE A 181 -10.75 -8.74 8.68
C PHE A 181 -10.71 -7.21 8.77
N ILE A 182 -9.56 -6.61 8.46
CA ILE A 182 -9.39 -5.15 8.55
C ILE A 182 -10.35 -4.43 7.60
N ALA A 183 -10.46 -4.90 6.37
CA ALA A 183 -11.12 -4.17 5.33
C ALA A 183 -12.66 -4.08 5.51
N PRO A 184 -13.37 -5.16 5.91
CA PRO A 184 -14.75 -5.04 6.36
C PRO A 184 -14.91 -4.13 7.59
N GLY A 185 -13.99 -4.23 8.56
CA GLY A 185 -14.03 -3.41 9.77
C GLY A 185 -13.94 -1.92 9.46
N LEU A 186 -13.00 -1.52 8.60
CA LEU A 186 -12.83 -0.14 8.16
C LEU A 186 -14.06 0.38 7.40
N LEU A 187 -14.67 -0.44 6.54
CA LEU A 187 -15.92 -0.07 5.86
C LEU A 187 -17.05 0.22 6.85
N VAL A 188 -17.24 -0.68 7.83
CA VAL A 188 -18.29 -0.52 8.85
C VAL A 188 -18.06 0.75 9.65
N ILE A 189 -16.85 0.99 10.15
CA ILE A 189 -16.51 2.19 10.92
C ILE A 189 -16.75 3.45 10.08
N THR A 190 -16.31 3.46 8.82
CA THR A 190 -16.49 4.61 7.92
C THR A 190 -17.96 4.92 7.66
N ALA A 191 -18.78 3.89 7.41
CA ALA A 191 -20.21 4.05 7.21
C ALA A 191 -20.91 4.55 8.48
N LEU A 192 -20.55 4.03 9.65
CA LEU A 192 -21.07 4.49 10.94
C LEU A 192 -20.71 5.96 11.20
N LEU A 193 -19.46 6.35 10.97
CA LEU A 193 -19.03 7.75 11.10
C LEU A 193 -19.79 8.67 10.15
N MET A 194 -20.00 8.25 8.90
CA MET A 194 -20.79 9.01 7.93
C MET A 194 -22.23 9.22 8.43
N VAL A 195 -22.90 8.16 8.86
CA VAL A 195 -24.29 8.24 9.37
C VAL A 195 -24.35 9.12 10.62
N PHE A 196 -23.43 8.92 11.56
CA PHE A 196 -23.36 9.69 12.79
C PHE A 196 -23.17 11.18 12.52
N LEU A 197 -22.27 11.54 11.59
CA LEU A 197 -22.03 12.93 11.22
C LEU A 197 -23.24 13.54 10.53
N VAL A 198 -23.86 12.85 9.58
CA VAL A 198 -25.08 13.34 8.91
C VAL A 198 -26.17 13.60 9.93
N VAL A 199 -26.47 12.66 10.83
CA VAL A 199 -27.55 12.80 11.81
C VAL A 199 -27.29 13.90 12.86
N ASN A 200 -26.03 14.09 13.30
CA ASN A 200 -25.70 15.08 14.34
C ASN A 200 -25.28 16.45 13.80
N THR A 201 -25.10 16.60 12.49
CA THR A 201 -24.68 17.86 11.85
C THR A 201 -25.75 18.43 10.91
N SER A 202 -26.81 17.66 10.58
CA SER A 202 -28.03 18.13 9.90
C SER A 202 -29.07 18.64 10.89
#